data_AF-A0A3N0II47-F1
#
_entry.id   AF-A0A3N0II47-F1
#
_cell.length_a   1.000
_cell.length_b   1.000
_cell.length_c   1.000
_cell.angle_alpha   90.00
_cell.angle_beta   90.00
_cell.angle_gamma   90.00
#
_symmetry.space_group_name_H-M   'P 1'
#
loop_
_entity.id
_entity.type
_entity.pdbx_description
1 polymer ?
#
loop_
_entity_poly.entity_id
_entity_poly.type
_entity_poly.pdbx_seq_one_letter_code
_entity_poly.pdbx_strand_id
1 'polypeptide(L)'
;MTGITRIKSELIPPVDLKLTFRRCHNAMYRQGIDSEDVALDMTRVILAKIEDESSSKEECEFHITPEEYADKAARKVACNRVRKLFDDVRDRYLDVFSPTEEITSSGTQLAIVISQ
;
A
#
# COMPACT_ATOMS: atom_id res chain seq x y z
N MET A 1 -17.88 15.66 -6.51
CA MET A 1 -17.43 14.81 -5.39
C MET A 1 -16.04 15.27 -5.04
N THR A 2 -15.91 16.10 -4.02
CA THR A 2 -14.62 16.48 -3.44
C THR A 2 -14.03 15.25 -2.78
N GLY A 3 -13.05 14.61 -3.41
CA GLY A 3 -12.26 13.58 -2.75
C GLY A 3 -11.59 14.20 -1.53
N ILE A 4 -11.72 13.57 -0.37
CA ILE A 4 -11.08 14.05 0.86
C ILE A 4 -9.58 13.86 0.68
N THR A 5 -8.84 14.96 0.50
CA THR A 5 -7.37 14.95 0.55
C THR A 5 -6.94 14.68 1.99
N ARG A 6 -6.11 13.65 2.21
CA ARG A 6 -5.58 13.32 3.53
C ARG A 6 -4.24 14.01 3.72
N ILE A 7 -4.05 14.72 4.82
CA ILE A 7 -2.81 15.45 5.11
C ILE A 7 -1.95 14.67 6.11
N LYS A 8 -0.64 14.62 5.87
CA LYS A 8 0.30 13.84 6.71
C LYS A 8 0.35 14.30 8.17
N SER A 9 0.17 15.60 8.42
CA SER A 9 0.15 16.15 9.80
C SER A 9 -1.04 15.68 10.64
N GLU A 10 -2.06 15.11 10.01
CA GLU A 10 -3.26 14.58 10.69
C GLU A 10 -3.18 13.05 10.90
N LEU A 11 -2.08 12.41 10.48
CA LEU A 11 -1.90 10.98 10.66
C LEU A 11 -1.68 10.64 12.14
N ILE A 12 -2.33 9.57 12.57
CA ILE A 12 -2.24 9.07 13.93
C ILE A 12 -1.24 7.91 13.95
N PRO A 13 -0.32 7.86 14.93
CA PRO A 13 0.58 6.72 15.09
C PRO A 13 -0.19 5.40 15.26
N PRO A 14 0.28 4.30 14.65
CA PRO A 14 -0.35 3.00 14.80
C PRO A 14 -0.23 2.49 16.24
N VAL A 15 -1.32 1.90 16.77
CA VAL A 15 -1.40 1.46 18.18
C VAL A 15 -1.10 -0.04 18.35
N ASP A 16 -1.68 -0.90 17.49
CA ASP A 16 -1.49 -2.37 17.55
C ASP A 16 -0.93 -2.91 16.23
N LEU A 17 0.36 -2.66 16.00
CA LEU A 17 1.07 -3.10 14.80
C LEU A 17 1.01 -4.62 14.60
N LYS A 18 1.05 -5.41 15.68
CA LYS A 18 1.00 -6.87 15.57
C LYS A 18 -0.34 -7.34 15.00
N LEU A 19 -1.44 -6.76 15.47
CA LEU A 19 -2.76 -7.06 14.94
C LEU A 19 -2.92 -6.56 13.50
N THR A 20 -2.45 -5.34 13.21
CA THR A 20 -2.49 -4.76 11.86
C THR A 20 -1.74 -5.65 10.86
N PHE A 21 -0.49 -6.03 11.14
CA PHE A 21 0.28 -6.91 10.26
C PHE A 21 -0.38 -8.27 10.07
N ARG A 22 -1.00 -8.84 11.10
CA ARG A 22 -1.76 -10.09 10.96
C ARG A 22 -2.95 -9.93 10.02
N ARG A 23 -3.68 -8.80 10.08
CA ARG A 23 -4.78 -8.51 9.15
C ARG A 23 -4.28 -8.34 7.72
N CYS A 24 -3.16 -7.64 7.53
CA CYS A 24 -2.55 -7.47 6.22
C CYS A 24 -2.11 -8.81 5.61
N HIS A 25 -1.41 -9.63 6.39
CA HIS A 25 -1.02 -10.99 6.00
C HIS A 25 -2.23 -11.80 5.55
N ASN A 26 -3.30 -11.83 6.36
CA ASN A 26 -4.50 -12.60 6.05
C ASN A 26 -5.24 -12.07 4.81
N ALA A 27 -5.18 -10.76 4.54
CA ALA A 27 -5.77 -10.17 3.35
C ALA A 27 -5.00 -10.56 2.07
N MET A 28 -3.67 -10.62 2.14
CA MET A 28 -2.81 -10.96 1.00
C MET A 28 -2.71 -12.47 0.74
N TYR A 29 -2.89 -13.27 1.80
CA TYR A 29 -2.90 -14.72 1.70
C TYR A 29 -4.01 -15.22 0.77
N ARG A 30 -3.68 -16.16 -0.11
CA ARG A 30 -4.61 -16.85 -1.01
C ARG A 30 -4.21 -18.31 -1.15
N GLN A 31 -5.16 -19.18 -1.47
CA GLN A 31 -4.86 -20.60 -1.64
C GLN A 31 -3.79 -20.80 -2.72
N GLY A 32 -2.72 -21.53 -2.38
CA GLY A 32 -1.63 -21.85 -3.30
C GLY A 32 -0.57 -20.76 -3.47
N ILE A 33 -0.60 -19.67 -2.69
CA ILE A 33 0.52 -18.72 -2.64
C ILE A 33 1.62 -19.22 -1.70
N ASP A 34 2.89 -18.96 -2.03
CA ASP A 34 3.98 -19.16 -1.08
C ASP A 34 3.92 -18.09 0.03
N SER A 35 4.26 -18.50 1.25
CA SER A 35 4.50 -17.59 2.37
C SER A 35 5.58 -16.54 2.07
N GLU A 36 6.58 -16.89 1.27
CA GLU A 36 7.63 -15.97 0.84
C GLU A 36 7.06 -14.85 -0.02
N ASP A 37 6.18 -15.17 -0.97
CA ASP A 37 5.51 -14.18 -1.82
C ASP A 37 4.66 -13.20 -1.00
N VAL A 38 3.94 -13.70 0.03
CA VAL A 38 3.18 -12.83 0.95
C VAL A 38 4.13 -11.89 1.70
N ALA A 39 5.25 -12.41 2.21
CA ALA A 39 6.22 -11.61 2.94
C ALA A 39 6.87 -10.53 2.04
N LEU A 40 7.17 -10.87 0.79
CA LEU A 40 7.69 -9.93 -0.20
C LEU A 40 6.67 -8.82 -0.50
N ASP A 41 5.41 -9.16 -0.76
CA ASP A 41 4.36 -8.16 -0.98
C ASP A 41 4.14 -7.24 0.23
N MET A 42 4.12 -7.79 1.45
CA MET A 42 4.04 -6.99 2.67
C MET A 42 5.22 -6.03 2.80
N THR A 43 6.44 -6.50 2.46
CA THR A 43 7.66 -5.68 2.48
C THR A 43 7.56 -4.54 1.46
N ARG A 44 7.13 -4.82 0.23
CA ARG A 44 6.95 -3.81 -0.83
C ARG A 44 5.91 -2.76 -0.44
N VAL A 45 4.82 -3.16 0.22
CA VAL A 45 3.81 -2.22 0.73
C VAL A 45 4.34 -1.36 1.88
N ILE A 46 5.16 -1.92 2.78
CA ILE A 46 5.82 -1.13 3.82
C ILE A 46 6.78 -0.10 3.19
N LEU A 47 7.55 -0.50 2.17
CA LEU A 47 8.43 0.42 1.44
C LEU A 47 7.64 1.55 0.75
N ALA A 48 6.49 1.24 0.15
CA ALA A 48 5.60 2.26 -0.41
C ALA A 48 5.12 3.26 0.66
N LYS A 49 4.79 2.79 1.87
CA LYS A 49 4.39 3.66 2.97
C LYS A 49 5.53 4.56 3.44
N ILE A 50 6.74 4.01 3.55
CA ILE A 50 7.95 4.78 3.91
C ILE A 50 8.23 5.84 2.85
N GLU A 51 8.09 5.53 1.56
CA GLU A 51 8.27 6.49 0.49
C GLU A 51 7.27 7.65 0.61
N ASP A 52 5.98 7.37 0.83
CA ASP A 52 4.98 8.41 1.07
C ASP A 52 5.37 9.28 2.26
N GLU A 53 5.64 8.69 3.42
CA GLU A 53 5.94 9.43 4.66
C GLU A 53 7.26 10.23 4.59
N SER A 54 8.25 9.76 3.84
CA SER A 54 9.54 10.44 3.69
C SER A 54 9.52 11.58 2.67
N SER A 55 8.53 11.61 1.77
CA SER A 55 8.42 12.67 0.76
C SER A 55 8.01 14.01 1.37
N SER A 56 8.50 15.11 0.79
CA SER A 56 8.18 16.47 1.24
C SER A 56 6.75 16.93 0.90
N LYS A 57 5.94 16.09 0.26
CA LYS A 57 4.53 16.37 -0.04
C LYS A 57 3.73 16.43 1.26
N GLU A 58 2.80 17.37 1.37
CA GLU A 58 1.88 17.43 2.52
C GLU A 58 0.75 16.40 2.41
N GLU A 59 0.33 16.11 1.17
CA GLU A 59 -0.68 15.11 0.86
C GLU A 59 -0.13 13.70 1.12
N CYS A 60 -0.93 12.89 1.81
CA CYS A 60 -0.66 11.47 2.02
C CYS A 60 -1.27 10.71 0.83
N GLU A 61 -0.44 9.99 0.06
CA GLU A 61 -0.91 9.15 -1.04
C GLU A 61 -1.17 7.71 -0.60
N PHE A 62 -0.56 7.27 0.51
CA PHE A 62 -0.76 5.94 1.11
C PHE A 62 -2.07 5.89 1.91
N HIS A 63 -3.21 5.95 1.22
CA HIS A 63 -4.52 5.70 1.82
C HIS A 63 -5.57 5.30 0.79
N ILE A 64 -6.69 4.79 1.30
CA ILE A 64 -7.95 4.67 0.57
C ILE A 64 -9.08 5.25 1.41
N THR A 65 -9.96 6.04 0.80
CA THR A 65 -11.18 6.52 1.50
C THR A 65 -12.30 5.47 1.47
N PRO A 66 -13.32 5.56 2.33
CA PRO A 66 -14.49 4.68 2.26
C PRO A 66 -15.21 4.71 0.89
N GLU A 67 -15.29 5.89 0.27
CA GLU A 67 -15.90 6.08 -1.05
C GLU A 67 -15.06 5.40 -2.15
N GLU A 68 -13.73 5.57 -2.09
CA GLU A 68 -12.82 4.88 -3.00
C GLU A 68 -12.88 3.37 -2.80
N TYR A 69 -12.99 2.89 -1.57
CA TYR A 69 -13.09 1.47 -1.27
C TYR A 69 -14.36 0.85 -1.85
N ALA A 70 -15.49 1.57 -1.77
CA ALA A 70 -16.80 1.10 -2.23
C ALA A 70 -16.91 1.06 -3.76
N ASP A 71 -16.30 2.01 -4.48
CA ASP A 71 -16.34 2.06 -5.95
C ASP A 71 -15.18 1.30 -6.60
N LYS A 72 -15.48 0.43 -7.57
CA LYS A 72 -14.45 -0.42 -8.20
C LYS A 72 -13.40 0.38 -8.97
N ALA A 73 -13.79 1.45 -9.65
CA ALA A 73 -12.88 2.26 -10.45
C ALA A 73 -12.01 3.13 -9.55
N ALA A 74 -12.61 3.79 -8.56
CA ALA A 74 -11.91 4.59 -7.56
C ALA A 74 -10.94 3.74 -6.72
N ARG A 75 -11.34 2.51 -6.33
CA ARG A 75 -10.45 1.56 -5.65
C ARG A 75 -9.21 1.23 -6.47
N LYS A 76 -9.37 1.05 -7.79
CA LYS A 76 -8.24 0.79 -8.69
C LYS A 76 -7.30 2.00 -8.72
N VAL A 77 -7.83 3.22 -8.78
CA VAL A 77 -7.04 4.45 -8.76
C VAL A 77 -6.25 4.55 -7.44
N ALA A 78 -6.90 4.33 -6.30
CA ALA A 78 -6.24 4.35 -4.99
C ALA A 78 -5.12 3.31 -4.88
N CYS A 79 -5.38 2.07 -5.31
CA CYS A 79 -4.35 1.02 -5.33
C CYS A 79 -3.17 1.38 -6.25
N ASN A 80 -3.42 2.06 -7.36
CA ASN A 80 -2.38 2.48 -8.28
C ASN A 80 -1.50 3.60 -7.72
N ARG A 81 -2.05 4.52 -6.90
CA ARG A 81 -1.22 5.48 -6.15
C ARG A 81 -0.19 4.77 -5.28
N VAL A 82 -0.63 3.74 -4.55
CA VAL A 82 0.25 2.96 -3.67
C VAL A 82 1.28 2.14 -4.45
N ARG A 83 0.91 1.56 -5.60
CA ARG A 83 1.89 0.91 -6.49
C ARG A 83 2.94 1.89 -7.00
N LYS A 84 2.53 3.10 -7.37
CA LYS A 84 3.44 4.14 -7.86
C LYS A 84 4.48 4.52 -6.82
N LEU A 85 4.11 4.58 -5.54
CA LEU A 85 5.04 4.80 -4.44
C LEU A 85 6.10 3.68 -4.36
N PHE A 86 5.71 2.42 -4.54
CA PHE A 86 6.70 1.32 -4.61
C PHE A 86 7.55 1.40 -5.88
N ASP A 87 6.97 1.77 -7.03
CA ASP A 87 7.72 1.96 -8.27
C ASP A 87 8.82 3.03 -8.07
N ASP A 88 8.53 4.12 -7.36
CA ASP A 88 9.52 5.16 -7.04
C ASP A 88 10.67 4.64 -6.17
N VAL A 89 10.39 3.72 -5.24
CA VAL A 89 11.43 3.04 -4.45
C VAL A 89 12.24 2.11 -5.34
N ARG A 90 11.59 1.23 -6.10
CA ARG A 90 12.24 0.26 -7.00
C ARG A 90 13.19 0.98 -7.95
N ASP A 91 12.70 2.03 -8.62
CA ASP A 91 13.45 2.74 -9.65
C ASP A 91 14.63 3.54 -9.07
N ARG A 92 14.60 3.85 -7.77
CA ARG A 92 15.72 4.46 -7.03
C ARG A 92 16.81 3.44 -6.64
N TYR A 93 16.47 2.17 -6.47
CA TYR A 93 17.36 1.12 -5.96
C TYR A 93 17.43 -0.09 -6.91
N LEU A 94 17.80 0.14 -8.18
CA LEU A 94 17.91 -0.89 -9.22
C LEU A 94 19.07 -1.89 -9.01
N ASP A 95 19.98 -1.60 -8.07
CA ASP A 95 20.99 -2.54 -7.58
C ASP A 95 20.41 -3.58 -6.61
N VAL A 96 19.24 -3.31 -6.04
CA VAL A 96 18.51 -4.19 -5.12
C VAL A 96 17.30 -4.84 -5.78
N PHE A 97 16.55 -4.10 -6.60
CA PHE A 97 15.30 -4.57 -7.21
C PHE A 97 15.40 -4.74 -8.73
N SER A 98 14.76 -5.78 -9.26
CA SER A 98 14.54 -5.88 -10.71
C SER A 98 13.59 -4.79 -11.19
N PRO A 99 13.71 -4.26 -12.42
CA PRO A 99 12.70 -3.38 -13.02
C PRO A 99 11.30 -4.00 -13.11
N THR A 100 11.19 -5.33 -13.03
CA THR A 100 9.92 -6.06 -13.05
C THR A 100 9.34 -6.33 -11.67
N GLU A 101 10.01 -5.90 -10.60
CA GLU A 101 9.51 -6.06 -9.24
C GLU A 101 8.23 -5.22 -9.05
N GLU A 102 7.18 -5.83 -8.49
CA GLU A 102 5.90 -5.16 -8.26
C GLU A 102 5.18 -5.69 -7.01
N ILE A 103 4.19 -4.95 -6.53
CA ILE A 103 3.22 -5.45 -5.55
C ILE A 103 2.24 -6.36 -6.31
N THR A 104 2.35 -7.67 -6.10
CA THR A 104 1.61 -8.69 -6.86
C THR A 104 0.19 -8.92 -6.36
N SER A 105 -0.08 -8.52 -5.11
CA SER A 105 -1.38 -8.58 -4.48
C SER A 105 -2.44 -7.91 -5.35
N SER A 106 -3.60 -8.56 -5.48
CA SER A 106 -4.69 -8.02 -6.29
C SER A 106 -5.18 -6.69 -5.73
N GLY A 107 -5.84 -5.87 -6.57
CA GLY A 107 -6.39 -4.59 -6.12
C GLY A 107 -7.36 -4.72 -4.94
N THR A 108 -8.11 -5.83 -4.83
CA THR A 108 -8.98 -6.07 -3.68
C THR A 108 -8.18 -6.34 -2.40
N GLN A 109 -7.11 -7.13 -2.49
CA GLN A 109 -6.27 -7.45 -1.34
C GLN A 109 -5.50 -6.20 -0.87
N LEU A 110 -4.89 -5.48 -1.80
CA LEU A 110 -4.18 -4.24 -1.50
C LEU A 110 -5.10 -3.18 -0.88
N ALA A 111 -6.34 -3.05 -1.38
CA ALA A 111 -7.33 -2.13 -0.79
C ALA A 111 -7.63 -2.44 0.68
N ILE A 112 -7.71 -3.71 1.07
CA ILE A 112 -7.89 -4.10 2.48
C ILE A 112 -6.67 -3.71 3.31
N VAL A 113 -5.46 -3.89 2.77
CA VAL A 113 -4.21 -3.57 3.47
C VAL A 113 -4.07 -2.07 3.72
N ILE A 114 -4.32 -1.24 2.70
CA ILE A 114 -4.18 0.22 2.81
C ILE A 114 -5.36 0.90 3.52
N SER A 115 -6.37 0.12 3.92
CA SER A 115 -7.45 0.56 4.79
C SER A 115 -7.23 0.20 6.28
N GLN A 116 -6.12 -0.47 6.62
CA GLN A 116 -5.78 -0.82 8.01
C GLN A 116 -5.13 0.33 8.78
#